data_AF-A0A158NJH0-F1
#
_entry.id   AF-A0A158NJH0-F1
#
_cell.length_a   1.000
_cell.length_b   1.000
_cell.length_c   1.000
_cell.angle_alpha   90.00
_cell.angle_beta   90.00
_cell.angle_gamma   90.00
#
_symmetry.space_group_name_H-M   'P 1'
#
loop_
_entity.id
_entity.type
_entity.pdbx_description
1 polymer ?
#
loop_
_entity_poly.entity_id
_entity_poly.type
_entity_poly.pdbx_seq_one_letter_code
_entity_poly.pdbx_strand_id
1 'polypeptide(L)'
;MSENVKFIVTEINKLLGRNYSIIGFNTLNTEDLLQILCSVLMKIQQQDDSDIDIKLNSPEENSMYVLTALRILNYQSDVEPILFRQGLVRGEVEIIHPILKWLLMHMDTVQKRAYLSQFLVKVEIPSEYLGDSETSLLYEQYLSLIDRFKTVHKEREIGKKIVENAVELATDLQAMAKEKEAVTARIAKLKLKAEPVLYLLDACKLLRMEKDKERNLISQKEQEEDTISDLQNSLQRVERELYTLKCNNTGLTPQILIQHLTGEVTVQFAIVKEKLPSELNAKKNRMRALSLIKEYSSLGADKIMTMRNNLDVISKAIQDLIESKITKNDIDKVGPFRQQAAAVGNMKRNALERLEKTESYLEELQSRLKEKQDYSKSLLETSIPRAEELKKYINCLKTKSTLYKRCKAERAGLKAESGVLQRTVTILGEQKTLMSNFVSQMKETMNIIRNNIESPLELRKSKLSMLSNYQSLLLLS
;
A
#
# COMPACT_ATOMS: atom_id res chain seq x y z
N MET A 1 -13.31 -46.12 6.79
CA MET A 1 -13.65 -47.39 6.10
C MET A 1 -14.50 -47.17 4.85
N SER A 2 -15.64 -46.47 4.90
CA SER A 2 -16.51 -46.27 3.71
C SER A 2 -15.85 -45.48 2.57
N GLU A 3 -15.07 -44.44 2.84
CA GLU A 3 -14.39 -43.64 1.80
C GLU A 3 -13.28 -44.43 1.07
N ASN A 4 -12.53 -45.27 1.79
CA ASN A 4 -11.50 -46.12 1.20
C ASN A 4 -12.12 -47.13 0.22
N VAL A 5 -13.24 -47.76 0.60
CA VAL A 5 -13.94 -48.72 -0.27
C VAL A 5 -14.54 -48.00 -1.48
N LYS A 6 -15.11 -46.81 -1.31
CA LYS A 6 -15.60 -45.99 -2.43
C LYS A 6 -14.49 -45.69 -3.44
N PHE A 7 -13.32 -45.27 -2.96
CA PHE A 7 -12.16 -44.98 -3.80
C PHE A 7 -11.64 -46.23 -4.53
N ILE A 8 -11.53 -47.35 -3.83
CA ILE A 8 -11.09 -48.63 -4.41
C ILE A 8 -12.07 -49.05 -5.51
N VAL A 9 -13.37 -49.02 -5.26
CA VAL A 9 -14.39 -49.42 -6.25
C VAL A 9 -14.40 -48.51 -7.47
N THR A 10 -14.26 -47.19 -7.29
CA THR A 10 -14.22 -46.25 -8.43
C THR A 10 -13.01 -46.46 -9.33
N GLU A 11 -11.83 -46.67 -8.74
CA GLU A 11 -10.61 -46.87 -9.53
C GLU A 11 -10.53 -48.28 -10.12
N ILE A 12 -11.00 -49.32 -9.43
CA ILE A 12 -11.09 -50.68 -9.99
C ILE A 12 -12.05 -50.71 -11.18
N ASN A 13 -13.21 -50.06 -11.09
CA ASN A 13 -14.16 -49.99 -12.19
C ASN A 13 -13.56 -49.30 -13.42
N LYS A 14 -12.77 -48.23 -13.19
CA LYS A 14 -12.04 -47.52 -14.26
C LYS A 14 -10.94 -48.37 -14.89
N LEU A 15 -10.19 -49.15 -14.11
CA LEU A 15 -9.05 -49.94 -14.58
C LEU A 15 -9.43 -51.27 -15.23
N LEU A 16 -10.42 -51.97 -14.68
CA LEU A 16 -10.86 -53.28 -15.18
C LEU A 16 -12.08 -53.19 -16.11
N GLY A 17 -12.66 -52.00 -16.31
CA GLY A 17 -13.88 -51.82 -17.10
C GLY A 17 -15.11 -52.53 -16.53
N ARG A 18 -15.12 -52.83 -15.22
CA ARG A 18 -16.21 -53.51 -14.51
C ARG A 18 -17.12 -52.50 -13.80
N ASN A 19 -18.33 -52.91 -13.43
CA ASN A 19 -19.33 -52.06 -12.74
C ASN A 19 -19.68 -52.61 -11.36
N TYR A 20 -18.71 -52.67 -10.45
CA TYR A 20 -18.97 -53.07 -9.07
C TYR A 20 -19.74 -51.96 -8.32
N SER A 21 -20.83 -52.35 -7.66
CA SER A 21 -21.49 -51.50 -6.65
C SER A 21 -20.75 -51.61 -5.31
N ILE A 22 -20.74 -50.53 -4.51
CA ILE A 22 -20.08 -50.51 -3.17
C ILE A 22 -20.56 -51.67 -2.28
N ILE A 23 -21.85 -52.00 -2.37
CA ILE A 23 -22.47 -53.10 -1.60
C ILE A 23 -22.01 -54.45 -2.16
N GLY A 24 -22.01 -54.60 -3.50
CA GLY A 24 -21.56 -55.81 -4.17
C GLY A 24 -20.08 -56.11 -3.96
N PHE A 25 -19.24 -55.08 -3.83
CA PHE A 25 -17.81 -55.22 -3.54
C PHE A 25 -17.53 -55.66 -2.09
N ASN A 26 -18.31 -55.18 -1.12
CA ASN A 26 -18.20 -55.61 0.27
C ASN A 26 -18.74 -57.03 0.52
N THR A 27 -19.56 -57.57 -0.38
CA THR A 27 -20.11 -58.94 -0.29
C THR A 27 -19.30 -59.97 -1.09
N LEU A 28 -18.17 -59.59 -1.69
CA LEU A 28 -17.33 -60.51 -2.45
C LEU A 28 -16.68 -61.54 -1.53
N ASN A 29 -16.52 -62.77 -2.03
CA ASN A 29 -15.80 -63.81 -1.32
C ASN A 29 -14.30 -63.47 -1.24
N THR A 30 -13.62 -64.02 -0.23
CA THR A 30 -12.18 -63.81 -0.01
C THR A 30 -11.32 -64.28 -1.20
N GLU A 31 -11.74 -65.35 -1.87
CA GLU A 31 -11.12 -65.85 -3.11
C GLU A 31 -11.31 -64.89 -4.29
N ASP A 32 -12.52 -64.34 -4.47
CA ASP A 32 -12.81 -63.36 -5.53
C ASP A 32 -12.02 -62.06 -5.31
N LEU A 33 -11.84 -61.64 -4.06
CA LEU A 33 -11.07 -60.45 -3.69
C LEU A 33 -9.57 -60.63 -3.98
N LEU A 34 -9.02 -61.81 -3.72
CA LEU A 34 -7.66 -62.19 -4.11
C LEU A 34 -7.50 -62.24 -5.63
N GLN A 35 -8.48 -62.78 -6.36
CA GLN A 35 -8.46 -62.80 -7.82
C GLN A 35 -8.51 -61.39 -8.41
N ILE A 36 -9.28 -60.48 -7.82
CA ILE A 36 -9.31 -59.07 -8.21
C ILE A 36 -7.95 -58.42 -7.97
N LEU A 37 -7.30 -58.68 -6.83
CA LEU A 37 -5.95 -58.18 -6.55
C LEU A 37 -4.93 -58.73 -7.57
N CYS A 38 -4.97 -60.02 -7.89
CA CYS A 38 -4.13 -60.61 -8.93
C CYS A 38 -4.39 -59.98 -10.29
N SER A 39 -5.67 -59.78 -10.66
CA SER A 39 -6.05 -59.13 -11.93
C SER A 39 -5.54 -57.69 -12.01
N VAL A 40 -5.61 -56.94 -10.91
CA VAL A 40 -5.08 -55.57 -10.81
C VAL A 40 -3.55 -55.58 -10.97
N LEU A 41 -2.85 -56.51 -10.31
CA LEU A 41 -1.39 -56.64 -10.44
C LEU A 41 -0.95 -57.04 -11.86
N MET A 42 -1.65 -57.98 -12.50
CA MET A 42 -1.41 -58.36 -13.90
C MET A 42 -1.58 -57.16 -14.83
N LYS A 43 -2.65 -56.37 -14.63
CA LYS A 43 -2.90 -55.20 -15.46
C LYS A 43 -1.85 -54.11 -15.26
N ILE A 44 -1.34 -53.94 -14.04
CA ILE A 44 -0.26 -52.99 -13.73
C ILE A 44 1.08 -53.45 -14.34
N GLN A 45 1.34 -54.76 -14.41
CA GLN A 45 2.56 -55.31 -15.00
C GLN A 45 2.54 -55.38 -16.54
N GLN A 46 1.44 -54.99 -17.19
CA GLN A 46 1.28 -54.99 -18.65
C GLN A 46 1.56 -56.35 -19.32
N GLN A 47 1.38 -57.46 -18.60
CA GLN A 47 1.35 -58.79 -19.18
C GLN A 47 -0.03 -59.02 -19.82
N ASP A 48 -0.32 -58.33 -20.92
CA ASP A 48 -1.58 -58.50 -21.67
C ASP A 48 -1.53 -59.73 -22.62
N ASP A 49 -0.42 -60.49 -22.67
CA ASP A 49 -0.21 -61.63 -23.59
C ASP A 49 -0.43 -63.02 -22.95
N SER A 50 -1.26 -63.08 -21.93
CA SER A 50 -1.81 -64.35 -21.50
C SER A 50 -3.28 -64.22 -21.16
N ASP A 51 -4.12 -64.56 -22.14
CA ASP A 51 -5.34 -65.36 -21.98
C ASP A 51 -5.01 -66.70 -21.27
N ILE A 52 -4.26 -66.64 -20.18
CA ILE A 52 -4.24 -67.72 -19.21
C ILE A 52 -5.16 -67.18 -18.13
N ASP A 53 -6.40 -67.63 -18.17
CA ASP A 53 -7.18 -67.92 -16.98
C ASP A 53 -6.31 -68.84 -16.10
N ILE A 54 -5.25 -68.30 -15.48
CA ILE A 54 -4.60 -68.95 -14.35
C ILE A 54 -5.60 -68.73 -13.23
N LYS A 55 -6.60 -69.62 -13.16
CA LYS A 55 -7.02 -70.12 -11.86
C LYS A 55 -5.73 -70.59 -11.20
N LEU A 56 -5.07 -69.71 -10.45
CA LEU A 56 -3.91 -70.12 -9.66
C LEU A 56 -4.48 -71.14 -8.67
N ASN A 57 -4.09 -72.40 -8.89
CA ASN A 57 -4.83 -73.57 -8.46
C ASN A 57 -4.71 -73.83 -6.95
N SER A 58 -3.95 -73.00 -6.23
CA SER A 58 -3.87 -72.98 -4.76
C SER A 58 -3.79 -71.54 -4.22
N PRO A 59 -4.50 -71.21 -3.11
CA PRO A 59 -4.40 -69.90 -2.45
C PRO A 59 -2.97 -69.56 -1.98
N GLU A 60 -2.14 -70.59 -1.78
CA GLU A 60 -0.73 -70.44 -1.39
C GLU A 60 0.13 -69.95 -2.56
N GLU A 61 -0.08 -70.47 -3.77
CA GLU A 61 0.62 -70.02 -4.99
C GLU A 61 0.24 -68.58 -5.34
N ASN A 62 -1.05 -68.24 -5.20
CA ASN A 62 -1.56 -66.87 -5.29
C ASN A 62 -0.88 -65.92 -4.32
N SER A 63 -0.77 -66.34 -3.05
CA SER A 63 -0.10 -65.52 -2.04
C SER A 63 1.38 -65.32 -2.36
N MET A 64 2.07 -66.33 -2.88
CA MET A 64 3.49 -66.25 -3.26
C MET A 64 3.71 -65.34 -4.47
N TYR A 65 2.82 -65.40 -5.46
CA TYR A 65 2.82 -64.49 -6.60
C TYR A 65 2.61 -63.04 -6.15
N VAL A 66 1.57 -62.80 -5.36
CA VAL A 66 1.26 -61.46 -4.81
C VAL A 66 2.42 -60.94 -3.95
N LEU A 67 3.04 -61.77 -3.10
CA LEU A 67 4.19 -61.36 -2.29
C LEU A 67 5.42 -61.02 -3.13
N THR A 68 5.69 -61.79 -4.18
CA THR A 68 6.81 -61.53 -5.10
C THR A 68 6.56 -60.23 -5.86
N ALA A 69 5.33 -60.02 -6.36
CA ALA A 69 4.93 -58.79 -7.02
C ALA A 69 5.00 -57.58 -6.06
N LEU A 70 4.48 -57.68 -4.83
CA LEU A 70 4.53 -56.61 -3.85
C LEU A 70 5.96 -56.27 -3.40
N ARG A 71 6.86 -57.27 -3.32
CA ARG A 71 8.29 -57.06 -3.07
C ARG A 71 8.94 -56.28 -4.21
N ILE A 72 8.63 -56.62 -5.46
CA ILE A 72 9.11 -55.91 -6.65
C ILE A 72 8.58 -54.46 -6.68
N LEU A 73 7.31 -54.28 -6.33
CA LEU A 73 6.66 -52.96 -6.27
C LEU A 73 7.11 -52.13 -5.05
N ASN A 74 7.85 -52.76 -4.12
CA ASN A 74 8.36 -52.21 -2.87
C ASN A 74 7.23 -51.63 -1.99
N TYR A 75 6.22 -52.46 -1.73
CA TYR A 75 5.17 -52.21 -0.75
C TYR A 75 5.67 -52.53 0.65
N GLN A 76 5.54 -51.58 1.58
CA GLN A 76 5.83 -51.77 3.00
C GLN A 76 4.51 -51.93 3.75
N SER A 77 4.34 -53.10 4.38
CA SER A 77 3.20 -53.37 5.27
C SER A 77 3.56 -52.99 6.71
N ASP A 78 2.61 -52.40 7.44
CA ASP A 78 2.74 -52.10 8.87
C ASP A 78 2.50 -53.34 9.77
N VAL A 79 2.17 -54.49 9.17
CA VAL A 79 1.83 -55.75 9.86
C VAL A 79 3.03 -56.70 9.88
N GLU A 80 3.18 -57.47 10.97
CA GLU A 80 4.23 -58.49 11.09
C GLU A 80 4.24 -59.46 9.89
N PRO A 81 5.41 -59.80 9.32
CA PRO A 81 5.51 -60.58 8.08
C PRO A 81 4.81 -61.96 8.11
N ILE A 82 4.72 -62.58 9.30
CA ILE A 82 4.11 -63.90 9.47
C ILE A 82 2.57 -63.78 9.43
N LEU A 83 2.01 -62.80 10.16
CA LEU A 83 0.58 -62.50 10.15
C LEU A 83 0.13 -61.99 8.78
N PHE A 84 0.97 -61.20 8.10
CA PHE A 84 0.71 -60.72 6.75
C PHE A 84 0.61 -61.86 5.73
N ARG A 85 1.51 -62.85 5.79
CA ARG A 85 1.43 -64.05 4.93
C ARG A 85 0.19 -64.88 5.21
N GLN A 86 -0.13 -65.10 6.49
CA GLN A 86 -1.31 -65.87 6.90
C GLN A 86 -2.62 -65.18 6.48
N GLY A 87 -2.72 -63.87 6.67
CA GLY A 87 -3.90 -63.10 6.30
C GLY A 87 -4.03 -62.89 4.79
N LEU A 88 -2.93 -62.92 4.02
CA LEU A 88 -2.99 -62.94 2.55
C LEU A 88 -3.49 -64.29 2.02
N VAL A 89 -3.04 -65.42 2.60
CA VAL A 89 -3.54 -66.76 2.24
C VAL A 89 -5.03 -66.92 2.57
N ARG A 90 -5.49 -66.31 3.66
CA ARG A 90 -6.91 -66.30 4.07
C ARG A 90 -7.77 -65.29 3.32
N GLY A 91 -7.16 -64.37 2.58
CA GLY A 91 -7.85 -63.31 1.84
C GLY A 91 -8.56 -62.29 2.75
N GLU A 92 -7.94 -61.93 3.88
CA GLU A 92 -8.55 -61.01 4.85
C GLU A 92 -8.72 -59.60 4.28
N VAL A 93 -9.94 -59.07 4.40
CA VAL A 93 -10.35 -57.74 3.90
C VAL A 93 -9.47 -56.63 4.48
N GLU A 94 -9.05 -56.77 5.73
CA GLU A 94 -8.22 -55.80 6.45
C GLU A 94 -6.81 -55.67 5.87
N ILE A 95 -6.32 -56.69 5.14
CA ILE A 95 -4.99 -56.70 4.53
C ILE A 95 -5.07 -56.35 3.04
N ILE A 96 -6.08 -56.86 2.32
CA ILE A 96 -6.20 -56.61 0.88
C ILE A 96 -6.65 -55.17 0.58
N HIS A 97 -7.56 -54.59 1.37
CA HIS A 97 -8.02 -53.22 1.13
C HIS A 97 -6.90 -52.17 1.22
N PRO A 98 -5.99 -52.20 2.20
CA PRO A 98 -4.81 -51.34 2.22
C PRO A 98 -3.89 -51.53 1.02
N ILE A 99 -3.66 -52.78 0.59
CA ILE A 99 -2.84 -53.09 -0.59
C ILE A 99 -3.45 -52.50 -1.85
N LEU A 100 -4.74 -52.75 -2.10
CA LEU A 100 -5.47 -52.19 -3.24
C LEU A 100 -5.47 -50.67 -3.20
N LYS A 101 -5.74 -50.06 -2.03
CA LYS A 101 -5.70 -48.61 -1.87
C LYS A 101 -4.33 -48.06 -2.26
N TRP A 102 -3.24 -48.68 -1.80
CA TRP A 102 -1.89 -48.21 -2.08
C TRP A 102 -1.54 -48.34 -3.56
N LEU A 103 -1.85 -49.49 -4.18
CA LEU A 103 -1.64 -49.72 -5.62
C LEU A 103 -2.39 -48.67 -6.45
N LEU A 104 -3.67 -48.45 -6.15
CA LEU A 104 -4.54 -47.52 -6.88
C LEU A 104 -4.19 -46.04 -6.64
N MET A 105 -3.67 -45.69 -5.46
CA MET A 105 -3.23 -44.33 -5.15
C MET A 105 -1.91 -43.98 -5.84
N HIS A 106 -1.11 -44.99 -6.19
CA HIS A 106 0.24 -44.83 -6.74
C HIS A 106 0.42 -45.49 -8.11
N MET A 107 -0.65 -45.56 -8.92
CA MET A 107 -0.65 -46.28 -10.21
C MET A 107 0.54 -45.92 -11.11
N ASP A 108 0.85 -44.64 -11.28
CA ASP A 108 1.96 -44.19 -12.14
C ASP A 108 3.33 -44.66 -11.66
N THR A 109 3.55 -44.70 -10.33
CA THR A 109 4.84 -45.11 -9.77
C THR A 109 4.96 -46.63 -9.73
N VAL A 110 3.85 -47.32 -9.43
CA VAL A 110 3.78 -48.78 -9.41
C VAL A 110 3.95 -49.35 -10.83
N GLN A 111 3.32 -48.75 -11.84
CA GLN A 111 3.49 -49.14 -13.24
C GLN A 111 4.93 -48.91 -13.73
N LYS A 112 5.54 -47.77 -13.38
CA LYS A 112 6.96 -47.53 -13.69
C LYS A 112 7.88 -48.54 -13.00
N ARG A 113 7.61 -48.90 -11.74
CA ARG A 113 8.39 -49.91 -11.01
C ARG A 113 8.21 -51.30 -11.62
N ALA A 114 6.99 -51.69 -11.97
CA ALA A 114 6.70 -52.94 -12.66
C ALA A 114 7.47 -53.04 -13.98
N TYR A 115 7.41 -52.01 -14.81
CA TYR A 115 8.18 -51.95 -16.06
C TYR A 115 9.69 -52.04 -15.81
N LEU A 116 10.23 -51.24 -14.88
CA LEU A 116 11.65 -51.26 -14.57
C LEU A 116 12.12 -52.58 -13.97
N SER A 117 11.25 -53.30 -13.25
CA SER A 117 11.60 -54.57 -12.61
C SER A 117 11.98 -55.66 -13.61
N GLN A 118 11.34 -55.67 -14.78
CA GLN A 118 11.65 -56.63 -15.86
C GLN A 118 13.10 -56.50 -16.34
N PHE A 119 13.69 -55.31 -16.22
CA PHE A 119 15.04 -55.01 -16.72
C PHE A 119 16.08 -54.83 -15.61
N LEU A 120 15.67 -54.47 -14.38
CA LEU A 120 16.57 -54.13 -13.27
C LEU A 120 16.72 -55.24 -12.22
N VAL A 121 15.84 -56.25 -12.22
CA VAL A 121 16.01 -57.42 -11.35
C VAL A 121 17.18 -58.23 -11.88
N LYS A 122 18.27 -58.24 -11.10
CA LYS A 122 19.50 -58.94 -11.46
C LYS A 122 19.26 -60.45 -11.42
N VAL A 123 19.79 -61.15 -12.41
CA VAL A 123 19.89 -62.62 -12.36
C VAL A 123 20.93 -62.97 -11.30
N GLU A 124 20.52 -63.65 -10.23
CA GLU A 124 21.41 -64.12 -9.17
C GLU A 124 22.20 -65.33 -9.69
N ILE A 125 23.46 -65.10 -10.09
CA ILE A 125 24.39 -66.16 -10.50
C ILE A 125 25.12 -66.65 -9.25
N PRO A 126 25.08 -67.97 -8.93
CA PRO A 126 25.81 -68.52 -7.78
C PRO A 126 27.31 -68.26 -7.89
N SER A 127 27.96 -68.01 -6.74
CA SER A 127 29.38 -67.63 -6.67
C SER A 127 30.33 -68.68 -7.25
N GLU A 128 29.89 -69.94 -7.39
CA GLU A 128 30.69 -71.01 -7.99
C GLU A 128 30.91 -70.79 -9.50
N TYR A 129 29.93 -70.23 -10.22
CA TYR A 129 30.02 -69.95 -11.66
C TYR A 129 30.71 -68.62 -11.97
N LEU A 130 30.73 -67.70 -11.00
CA LEU A 130 31.46 -66.43 -11.08
C LEU A 130 32.98 -66.57 -10.94
N GLY A 131 33.46 -67.75 -10.55
CA GLY A 131 34.90 -68.06 -10.52
C GLY A 131 35.53 -68.24 -11.91
N ASP A 132 34.71 -68.48 -12.94
CA ASP A 132 35.15 -68.58 -14.33
C ASP A 132 35.33 -67.19 -14.97
N SER A 133 36.49 -66.98 -15.62
CA SER A 133 36.90 -65.65 -16.11
C SER A 133 36.00 -65.13 -17.23
N GLU A 134 35.47 -66.00 -18.09
CA GLU A 134 34.58 -65.59 -19.19
C GLU A 134 33.19 -65.20 -18.68
N THR A 135 32.66 -65.98 -17.73
CA THR A 135 31.36 -65.72 -17.09
C THR A 135 31.39 -64.41 -16.29
N SER A 136 32.50 -64.12 -15.61
CA SER A 136 32.68 -62.86 -14.88
C SER A 136 32.70 -61.63 -15.81
N LEU A 137 33.43 -61.70 -16.92
CA LEU A 137 33.47 -60.62 -17.92
C LEU A 137 32.09 -60.37 -18.55
N LEU A 138 31.33 -61.43 -18.85
CA LEU A 138 29.98 -61.31 -19.38
C LEU A 138 29.02 -60.67 -18.37
N TYR A 139 29.16 -61.01 -17.09
CA TYR A 139 28.37 -60.42 -16.02
C TYR A 139 28.69 -58.93 -15.81
N GLU A 140 29.96 -58.53 -15.91
CA GLU A 140 30.35 -57.11 -15.90
C GLU A 140 29.76 -56.34 -17.09
N GLN A 141 29.78 -56.92 -18.30
CA GLN A 141 29.14 -56.33 -19.47
C GLN A 141 27.63 -56.17 -19.27
N TYR A 142 26.95 -57.18 -18.71
CA TYR A 142 25.54 -57.12 -18.36
C TYR A 142 25.24 -55.99 -17.36
N LEU A 143 26.04 -55.85 -16.31
CA LEU A 143 25.89 -54.75 -15.34
C LEU A 143 26.09 -53.38 -15.99
N SER A 144 27.09 -53.24 -16.88
CA SER A 144 27.32 -52.01 -17.63
C SER A 144 26.13 -51.64 -18.53
N LEU A 145 25.49 -52.63 -19.16
CA LEU A 145 24.30 -52.46 -19.98
C LEU A 145 23.09 -52.03 -19.15
N ILE A 146 22.91 -52.58 -17.95
CA ILE A 146 21.89 -52.15 -17.00
C ILE A 146 22.08 -50.67 -16.62
N ASP A 147 23.31 -50.26 -16.33
CA ASP A 147 23.58 -48.86 -15.96
C ASP A 147 23.40 -47.90 -17.14
N ARG A 148 23.77 -48.32 -18.35
CA ARG A 148 23.43 -47.59 -19.57
C ARG A 148 21.91 -47.48 -19.78
N PHE A 149 21.16 -48.54 -19.52
CA PHE A 149 19.70 -48.50 -19.59
C PHE A 149 19.10 -47.50 -18.58
N LYS A 150 19.61 -47.46 -17.34
CA LYS A 150 19.15 -46.49 -16.32
C LYS A 150 19.35 -45.05 -16.76
N THR A 151 20.49 -44.73 -17.37
CA THR A 151 20.79 -43.36 -17.84
C THR A 151 19.87 -42.95 -18.98
N VAL A 152 19.78 -43.78 -20.03
CA VAL A 152 18.92 -43.52 -21.20
C VAL A 152 17.44 -43.44 -20.80
N HIS A 153 16.97 -44.32 -19.92
CA HIS A 153 15.58 -44.29 -19.46
C HIS A 153 15.27 -43.01 -18.66
N LYS A 154 16.19 -42.53 -17.82
CA LYS A 154 16.02 -41.26 -17.10
C LYS A 154 15.93 -40.07 -18.07
N GLU A 155 16.79 -40.02 -19.08
CA GLU A 155 16.75 -38.97 -20.11
C GLU A 155 15.44 -38.99 -20.89
N ARG A 156 14.97 -40.18 -21.27
CA ARG A 156 13.67 -40.36 -21.96
C ARG A 156 12.49 -39.87 -21.11
N GLU A 157 12.46 -40.18 -19.82
CA GLU A 157 11.39 -39.74 -18.92
C GLU A 157 11.36 -38.21 -18.76
N ILE A 158 12.53 -37.56 -18.73
CA ILE A 158 12.64 -36.10 -18.73
C ILE A 158 12.14 -35.54 -20.06
N GLY A 159 12.57 -36.13 -21.18
CA GLY A 159 12.12 -35.73 -22.52
C GLY A 159 10.61 -35.87 -22.71
N LYS A 160 9.98 -36.93 -22.18
CA LYS A 160 8.53 -37.15 -22.27
C LYS A 160 7.73 -36.00 -21.67
N LYS A 161 8.12 -35.52 -20.47
CA LYS A 161 7.47 -34.36 -19.83
C LYS A 161 7.59 -33.09 -20.65
N ILE A 162 8.73 -32.88 -21.31
CA ILE A 162 8.95 -31.73 -22.19
C ILE A 162 8.03 -31.81 -23.42
N VAL A 163 7.85 -33.01 -23.98
CA VAL A 163 6.93 -33.22 -25.11
C VAL A 163 5.47 -33.00 -24.71
N GLU A 164 5.04 -33.46 -23.53
CA GLU A 164 3.69 -33.20 -23.02
C GLU A 164 3.41 -31.69 -22.91
N ASN A 165 4.35 -30.92 -22.34
CA ASN A 165 4.25 -29.45 -22.30
C ASN A 165 4.25 -28.82 -23.71
N ALA A 166 5.01 -29.38 -24.65
CA ALA A 166 5.05 -28.90 -26.02
C ALA A 166 3.72 -29.16 -26.75
N VAL A 167 3.01 -30.23 -26.43
CA VAL A 167 1.67 -30.51 -26.97
C VAL A 167 0.67 -29.49 -26.46
N GLU A 168 0.68 -29.14 -25.17
CA GLU A 168 -0.17 -28.08 -24.62
C GLU A 168 0.09 -26.74 -25.32
N LEU A 169 1.36 -26.34 -25.44
CA LEU A 169 1.76 -25.13 -26.17
C LEU A 169 1.34 -25.17 -27.65
N ALA A 170 1.40 -26.33 -28.30
CA ALA A 170 0.93 -26.49 -29.68
C ALA A 170 -0.59 -26.31 -29.79
N THR A 171 -1.36 -26.82 -28.82
CA THR A 171 -2.82 -26.61 -28.77
C THR A 171 -3.18 -25.15 -28.52
N ASP A 172 -2.45 -24.46 -27.64
CA ASP A 172 -2.62 -23.03 -27.38
C ASP A 172 -2.26 -22.18 -28.61
N LEU A 173 -1.17 -22.52 -29.30
CA LEU A 173 -0.77 -21.86 -30.55
C LEU A 173 -1.85 -22.05 -31.63
N GLN A 174 -2.42 -23.25 -31.73
CA GLN A 174 -3.53 -23.51 -32.65
C GLN A 174 -4.78 -22.69 -32.28
N ALA A 175 -5.09 -22.54 -30.99
CA ALA A 175 -6.18 -21.69 -30.52
C ALA A 175 -5.94 -20.21 -30.86
N MET A 176 -4.74 -19.68 -30.59
CA MET A 176 -4.34 -18.32 -30.94
C MET A 176 -4.35 -18.09 -32.47
N ALA A 177 -3.95 -19.08 -33.26
CA ALA A 177 -4.01 -18.99 -34.72
C ALA A 177 -5.45 -18.89 -35.23
N LYS A 178 -6.38 -19.69 -34.66
CA LYS A 178 -7.81 -19.60 -34.98
C LYS A 178 -8.40 -18.25 -34.56
N GLU A 179 -8.03 -17.73 -33.39
CA GLU A 179 -8.48 -16.40 -32.95
C GLU A 179 -7.96 -15.30 -33.87
N LYS A 180 -6.68 -15.36 -34.25
CA LYS A 180 -6.09 -14.43 -35.23
C LYS A 180 -6.82 -14.50 -36.57
N GLU A 181 -7.15 -15.69 -37.07
CA GLU A 181 -7.93 -15.85 -38.30
C GLU A 181 -9.34 -15.25 -38.16
N ALA A 182 -10.03 -15.51 -37.06
CA ALA A 182 -11.35 -14.95 -36.79
C ALA A 182 -11.32 -13.40 -36.70
N VAL A 183 -10.32 -12.83 -36.02
CA VAL A 183 -10.13 -11.39 -35.90
C VAL A 183 -9.79 -10.77 -37.25
N THR A 184 -8.88 -11.37 -38.02
CA THR A 184 -8.52 -10.88 -39.36
C THR A 184 -9.69 -10.96 -40.34
N ALA A 185 -10.49 -12.02 -40.32
CA ALA A 185 -11.72 -12.14 -41.09
C ALA A 185 -12.76 -11.08 -40.69
N ARG A 186 -12.89 -10.79 -39.39
CA ARG A 186 -13.76 -9.70 -38.90
C ARG A 186 -13.27 -8.33 -39.33
N ILE A 187 -11.96 -8.08 -39.28
CA ILE A 187 -11.34 -6.85 -39.77
C ILE A 187 -11.57 -6.69 -41.28
N ALA A 188 -11.41 -7.75 -42.08
CA ALA A 188 -11.68 -7.71 -43.51
C ALA A 188 -13.15 -7.34 -43.80
N LYS A 189 -14.10 -7.98 -43.12
CA LYS A 189 -15.54 -7.64 -43.22
C LYS A 189 -15.83 -6.19 -42.81
N LEU A 190 -15.18 -5.68 -41.77
CA LEU A 190 -15.33 -4.30 -41.32
C LEU A 190 -14.69 -3.30 -42.29
N LYS A 191 -13.54 -3.62 -42.87
CA LYS A 191 -12.88 -2.80 -43.89
C LYS A 191 -13.76 -2.64 -45.13
N LEU A 192 -14.38 -3.72 -45.62
CA LEU A 192 -15.33 -3.66 -46.73
C LEU A 192 -16.53 -2.75 -46.42
N LYS A 193 -17.04 -2.77 -45.18
CA LYS A 193 -18.13 -1.89 -44.76
C LYS A 193 -17.70 -0.43 -44.56
N ALA A 194 -16.43 -0.20 -44.23
CA ALA A 194 -15.86 1.11 -43.93
C ALA A 194 -15.12 1.74 -45.11
N GLU A 195 -15.06 1.05 -46.26
CA GLU A 195 -14.48 1.52 -47.53
C GLU A 195 -14.88 2.95 -47.93
N PRO A 196 -16.14 3.42 -47.79
CA PRO A 196 -16.51 4.79 -48.12
C PRO A 196 -15.92 5.87 -47.19
N VAL A 197 -15.42 5.52 -46.00
CA VAL A 197 -14.97 6.46 -44.95
C VAL A 197 -13.49 6.23 -44.58
N LEU A 198 -12.74 5.56 -45.46
CA LEU A 198 -11.36 5.14 -45.17
C LEU A 198 -10.41 6.30 -44.85
N TYR A 199 -10.65 7.49 -45.42
CA TYR A 199 -9.87 8.70 -45.17
C TYR A 199 -9.96 9.22 -43.73
N LEU A 200 -11.00 8.84 -42.97
CA LEU A 200 -11.18 9.24 -41.57
C LEU A 200 -10.57 8.22 -40.58
N LEU A 201 -10.12 7.06 -41.07
CA LEU A 201 -9.62 5.97 -40.22
C LEU A 201 -8.46 6.41 -39.33
N ASP A 202 -7.53 7.21 -39.87
CA ASP A 202 -6.38 7.73 -39.12
C ASP A 202 -6.82 8.70 -38.03
N ALA A 203 -7.78 9.58 -38.30
CA ALA A 203 -8.36 10.47 -37.31
C ALA A 203 -9.12 9.70 -36.20
N CYS A 204 -9.88 8.66 -36.57
CA CYS A 204 -10.54 7.78 -35.61
C CYS A 204 -9.53 6.99 -34.75
N LYS A 205 -8.42 6.54 -35.34
CA LYS A 205 -7.33 5.88 -34.61
C LYS A 205 -6.70 6.82 -33.60
N LEU A 206 -6.38 8.06 -34.00
CA LEU A 206 -5.85 9.09 -33.11
C LEU A 206 -6.83 9.37 -31.97
N LEU A 207 -8.12 9.58 -32.27
CA LEU A 207 -9.15 9.80 -31.25
C LEU A 207 -9.27 8.62 -30.27
N ARG A 208 -9.22 7.38 -30.77
CA ARG A 208 -9.25 6.19 -29.92
C ARG A 208 -8.02 6.14 -28.99
N MET A 209 -6.82 6.39 -29.52
CA MET A 209 -5.60 6.42 -28.70
C MET A 209 -5.68 7.50 -27.62
N GLU A 210 -6.17 8.71 -27.95
CA GLU A 210 -6.36 9.77 -26.97
C GLU A 210 -7.42 9.40 -25.92
N LYS A 211 -8.51 8.73 -26.31
CA LYS A 211 -9.52 8.22 -25.36
C LYS A 211 -8.98 7.09 -24.46
N ASP A 212 -8.11 6.23 -24.98
CA ASP A 212 -7.46 5.18 -24.20
C ASP A 212 -6.45 5.78 -23.21
N LYS A 213 -5.68 6.80 -23.62
CA LYS A 213 -4.83 7.58 -22.71
C LYS A 213 -5.63 8.29 -21.63
N GLU A 214 -6.74 8.94 -22.00
CA GLU A 214 -7.65 9.60 -21.05
C GLU A 214 -8.16 8.60 -19.99
N ARG A 215 -8.58 7.40 -20.40
CA ARG A 215 -9.01 6.34 -19.46
C ARG A 215 -7.88 5.91 -18.53
N ASN A 216 -6.67 5.74 -19.04
CA ASN A 216 -5.52 5.37 -18.21
C ASN A 216 -5.18 6.47 -17.20
N LEU A 217 -5.21 7.73 -17.63
CA LEU A 217 -4.98 8.88 -16.74
C LEU A 217 -6.06 9.02 -15.69
N ILE A 218 -7.34 8.78 -16.02
CA ILE A 218 -8.44 8.75 -15.05
C ILE A 218 -8.22 7.63 -14.03
N SER A 219 -7.89 6.42 -14.48
CA SER A 219 -7.61 5.30 -13.58
C SER A 219 -6.40 5.56 -12.67
N GLN A 220 -5.35 6.19 -13.20
CA GLN A 220 -4.19 6.58 -12.40
C GLN A 220 -4.55 7.67 -11.38
N LYS A 221 -5.33 8.68 -11.80
CA LYS A 221 -5.81 9.73 -10.91
C LYS A 221 -6.67 9.17 -9.77
N GLU A 222 -7.59 8.26 -10.07
CA GLU A 222 -8.42 7.59 -9.06
C GLU A 222 -7.52 6.81 -8.07
N GLN A 223 -6.53 6.07 -8.57
CA GLN A 223 -5.57 5.38 -7.71
C GLN A 223 -4.75 6.34 -6.84
N GLU A 224 -4.28 7.46 -7.40
CA GLU A 224 -3.55 8.49 -6.65
C GLU A 224 -4.44 9.14 -5.59
N GLU A 225 -5.68 9.50 -5.91
CA GLU A 225 -6.66 10.05 -4.96
C GLU A 225 -6.95 9.06 -3.82
N ASP A 226 -7.12 7.77 -4.12
CA ASP A 226 -7.29 6.71 -3.12
C ASP A 226 -6.05 6.65 -2.20
N THR A 227 -4.83 6.64 -2.77
CA THR A 227 -3.60 6.60 -1.96
C THR A 227 -3.41 7.84 -1.09
N ILE A 228 -3.78 9.03 -1.58
CA ILE A 228 -3.75 10.27 -0.80
C ILE A 228 -4.74 10.17 0.36
N SER A 229 -5.95 9.67 0.10
CA SER A 229 -6.97 9.49 1.15
C SER A 229 -6.51 8.49 2.23
N ASP A 230 -5.88 7.38 1.84
CA ASP A 230 -5.32 6.39 2.77
C ASP A 230 -4.18 6.98 3.62
N LEU A 231 -3.28 7.75 3.01
CA LEU A 231 -2.20 8.43 3.71
C LEU A 231 -2.73 9.50 4.67
N GLN A 232 -3.75 10.27 4.27
CA GLN A 232 -4.42 11.25 5.14
C GLN A 232 -5.09 10.58 6.34
N ASN A 233 -5.81 9.47 6.12
CA ASN A 233 -6.43 8.68 7.19
C ASN A 233 -5.37 8.10 8.14
N SER A 234 -4.27 7.59 7.62
CA SER A 234 -3.16 7.08 8.42
C SER A 234 -2.49 8.18 9.24
N LEU A 235 -2.29 9.37 8.66
CA LEU A 235 -1.74 10.52 9.36
C LEU A 235 -2.67 10.98 10.48
N GLN A 236 -3.97 11.08 10.23
CA GLN A 236 -4.96 11.44 11.24
C GLN A 236 -4.98 10.42 12.39
N ARG A 237 -4.86 9.11 12.09
CA ARG A 237 -4.74 8.06 13.12
C ARG A 237 -3.51 8.28 14.01
N VAL A 238 -2.34 8.52 13.42
CA VAL A 238 -1.11 8.77 14.18
C VAL A 238 -1.20 10.07 14.98
N GLU A 239 -1.81 11.12 14.44
CA GLU A 239 -2.06 12.37 15.18
C GLU A 239 -2.97 12.12 16.40
N ARG A 240 -4.02 11.30 16.27
CA ARG A 240 -4.88 10.89 17.39
C ARG A 240 -4.12 10.08 18.43
N GLU A 241 -3.31 9.10 18.03
CA GLU A 241 -2.47 8.31 18.94
C GLU A 241 -1.46 9.20 19.69
N LEU A 242 -0.86 10.18 19.02
CA LEU A 242 0.02 11.15 19.67
C LEU A 242 -0.74 12.04 20.66
N TYR A 243 -1.97 12.46 20.32
CA TYR A 243 -2.81 13.23 21.21
C TYR A 243 -3.21 12.43 22.46
N THR A 244 -3.64 11.18 22.29
CA THR A 244 -3.97 10.31 23.43
C THR A 244 -2.74 10.06 24.29
N LEU A 245 -1.57 9.79 23.72
CA LEU A 245 -0.31 9.65 24.48
C LEU A 245 0.04 10.91 25.27
N LYS A 246 -0.15 12.11 24.69
CA LYS A 246 0.08 13.39 25.40
C LYS A 246 -0.90 13.59 26.56
N CYS A 247 -2.18 13.29 26.36
CA CYS A 247 -3.20 13.35 27.41
C CYS A 247 -2.99 12.29 28.50
N ASN A 248 -2.54 11.09 28.12
CA ASN A 248 -2.28 9.98 29.03
C ASN A 248 -1.06 10.25 29.94
N ASN A 249 -0.13 11.10 29.49
CA ASN A 249 1.02 11.52 30.30
C ASN A 249 0.62 12.43 31.48
N THR A 250 -0.58 13.04 31.42
CA THR A 250 -1.13 13.86 32.51
C THR A 250 -2.16 13.07 33.33
N GLY A 251 -1.68 12.28 34.29
CA GLY A 251 -2.48 11.88 35.47
C GLY A 251 -3.23 10.54 35.43
N LEU A 252 -2.82 9.57 34.61
CA LEU A 252 -3.48 8.26 34.54
C LEU A 252 -2.68 7.13 35.21
N THR A 253 -3.31 6.47 36.19
CA THR A 253 -2.87 5.18 36.76
C THR A 253 -3.01 4.09 35.68
N PRO A 254 -2.06 3.13 35.55
CA PRO A 254 -2.11 2.07 34.53
C PRO A 254 -3.44 1.31 34.44
N GLN A 255 -4.14 1.13 35.56
CA GLN A 255 -5.44 0.48 35.64
C GLN A 255 -6.54 1.21 34.83
N ILE A 256 -6.57 2.55 34.87
CA ILE A 256 -7.59 3.33 34.16
C ILE A 256 -7.30 3.31 32.65
N LEU A 257 -6.02 3.34 32.27
CA LEU A 257 -5.61 3.19 30.87
C LEU A 257 -6.04 1.82 30.30
N ILE A 258 -5.83 0.74 31.05
CA ILE A 258 -6.27 -0.60 30.65
C ILE A 258 -7.80 -0.65 30.50
N GLN A 259 -8.56 -0.03 31.41
CA GLN A 259 -10.02 0.01 31.31
C GLN A 259 -10.49 0.77 30.06
N HIS A 260 -9.85 1.90 29.74
CA HIS A 260 -10.16 2.67 28.53
C HIS A 260 -9.86 1.88 27.26
N LEU A 261 -8.65 1.31 27.15
CA LEU A 261 -8.24 0.49 26.00
C LEU A 261 -9.13 -0.74 25.84
N THR A 262 -9.55 -1.36 26.94
CA THR A 262 -10.48 -2.49 26.89
C THR A 262 -11.84 -2.05 26.34
N GLY A 263 -12.34 -0.89 26.75
CA GLY A 263 -13.55 -0.27 26.20
C GLY A 263 -13.43 -0.02 24.69
N GLU A 264 -12.37 0.63 24.25
CA GLU A 264 -12.11 0.89 22.82
C GLU A 264 -12.03 -0.41 22.00
N VAL A 265 -11.31 -1.42 22.52
CA VAL A 265 -11.20 -2.73 21.84
C VAL A 265 -12.56 -3.40 21.72
N THR A 266 -13.43 -3.33 22.73
CA THR A 266 -14.78 -3.92 22.64
C THR A 266 -15.66 -3.20 21.61
N VAL A 267 -15.57 -1.88 21.51
CA VAL A 267 -16.28 -1.08 20.49
C VAL A 267 -15.74 -1.40 19.10
N GLN A 268 -14.42 -1.38 18.92
CA GLN A 268 -13.77 -1.69 17.65
C GLN A 268 -14.09 -3.11 17.17
N PHE A 269 -14.12 -4.06 18.10
CA PHE A 269 -14.50 -5.44 17.80
C PHE A 269 -15.95 -5.54 17.32
N ALA A 270 -16.89 -4.79 17.93
CA ALA A 270 -18.27 -4.74 17.46
C ALA A 270 -18.39 -4.13 16.06
N ILE A 271 -17.61 -3.08 15.76
CA ILE A 271 -17.58 -2.45 14.43
C ILE A 271 -17.04 -3.43 13.38
N VAL A 272 -15.91 -4.08 13.66
CA VAL A 272 -15.21 -4.99 12.73
C VAL A 272 -16.01 -6.28 12.49
N LYS A 273 -16.69 -6.84 13.50
CA LYS A 273 -17.43 -8.09 13.33
C LYS A 273 -18.84 -7.92 12.77
N GLU A 274 -19.53 -6.82 13.07
CA GLU A 274 -20.95 -6.68 12.72
C GLU A 274 -21.18 -5.62 11.65
N LYS A 275 -20.77 -4.37 11.92
CA LYS A 275 -21.08 -3.21 11.04
C LYS A 275 -20.33 -3.28 9.71
N LEU A 276 -19.01 -3.28 9.75
CA LEU A 276 -18.16 -3.19 8.56
C LEU A 276 -18.40 -4.35 7.56
N PRO A 277 -18.53 -5.63 7.98
CA PRO A 277 -18.81 -6.71 7.05
C PRO A 277 -20.21 -6.61 6.43
N SER A 278 -21.21 -6.13 7.18
CA SER A 278 -22.57 -5.95 6.68
C SER A 278 -22.65 -4.85 5.61
N GLU A 279 -21.98 -3.72 5.84
CA GLU A 279 -21.88 -2.61 4.90
C GLU A 279 -21.06 -2.99 3.66
N LEU A 280 -19.93 -3.67 3.86
CA LEU A 280 -19.10 -4.18 2.76
C LEU A 280 -19.88 -5.16 1.88
N ASN A 281 -20.65 -6.07 2.49
CA ASN A 281 -21.48 -7.00 1.72
C ASN A 281 -22.59 -6.26 0.96
N ALA A 282 -23.23 -5.25 1.57
CA ALA A 282 -24.22 -4.42 0.89
C ALA A 282 -23.62 -3.68 -0.33
N LYS A 283 -22.43 -3.10 -0.19
CA LYS A 283 -21.71 -2.45 -1.30
C LYS A 283 -21.28 -3.45 -2.37
N LYS A 284 -20.75 -4.62 -2.00
CA LYS A 284 -20.41 -5.71 -2.94
C LYS A 284 -21.65 -6.21 -3.70
N ASN A 285 -22.79 -6.38 -3.02
CA ASN A 285 -24.05 -6.75 -3.64
C ASN A 285 -24.51 -5.69 -4.65
N ARG A 286 -24.41 -4.41 -4.30
CA ARG A 286 -24.72 -3.30 -5.22
C ARG A 286 -23.79 -3.28 -6.43
N MET A 287 -22.49 -3.49 -6.23
CA MET A 287 -21.51 -3.57 -7.32
C MET A 287 -21.80 -4.75 -8.25
N ARG A 288 -22.07 -5.94 -7.70
CA ARG A 288 -22.48 -7.11 -8.49
C ARG A 288 -23.74 -6.83 -9.31
N ALA A 289 -24.74 -6.18 -8.72
CA ALA A 289 -25.95 -5.79 -9.44
C ALA A 289 -25.65 -4.80 -10.60
N LEU A 290 -24.78 -3.81 -10.37
CA LEU A 290 -24.38 -2.85 -11.41
C LEU A 290 -23.53 -3.51 -12.52
N SER A 291 -22.63 -4.43 -12.17
CA SER A 291 -21.86 -5.21 -13.16
C SER A 291 -22.78 -6.05 -14.04
N LEU A 292 -23.77 -6.72 -13.45
CA LEU A 292 -24.78 -7.45 -14.20
C LEU A 292 -25.55 -6.53 -15.15
N ILE A 293 -25.94 -5.33 -14.71
CA ILE A 293 -26.64 -4.34 -15.56
C ILE A 293 -25.77 -3.91 -16.74
N LYS A 294 -24.45 -3.76 -16.56
CA LYS A 294 -23.51 -3.42 -17.64
C LYS A 294 -23.43 -4.52 -18.72
N GLU A 295 -23.57 -5.78 -18.33
CA GLU A 295 -23.58 -6.92 -19.25
C GLU A 295 -24.90 -7.04 -20.04
N TYR A 296 -26.02 -6.55 -19.49
CA TYR A 296 -27.29 -6.49 -20.20
C TYR A 296 -27.31 -5.30 -21.20
N SER A 297 -27.15 -5.61 -22.49
CA SER A 297 -27.13 -4.64 -23.62
C SER A 297 -28.34 -3.68 -23.67
N SER A 298 -29.45 -3.99 -23.03
CA SER A 298 -30.57 -3.07 -22.74
C SER A 298 -31.59 -3.81 -21.87
N LEU A 299 -31.68 -3.48 -20.58
CA LEU A 299 -32.77 -3.96 -19.74
C LEU A 299 -34.02 -3.12 -20.06
N GLY A 300 -34.91 -3.63 -20.92
CA GLY A 300 -36.15 -2.95 -21.28
C GLY A 300 -37.05 -2.72 -20.06
N ALA A 301 -37.79 -1.60 -20.05
CA ALA A 301 -38.69 -1.21 -18.94
C ALA A 301 -39.67 -2.33 -18.54
N ASP A 302 -40.11 -3.14 -19.51
CA ASP A 302 -41.00 -4.27 -19.30
C ASP A 302 -40.37 -5.38 -18.44
N LYS A 303 -39.09 -5.68 -18.62
CA LYS A 303 -38.40 -6.71 -17.83
C LYS A 303 -38.18 -6.26 -16.38
N ILE A 304 -37.93 -4.97 -16.17
CA ILE A 304 -37.86 -4.36 -14.83
C ILE A 304 -39.23 -4.43 -14.15
N MET A 305 -40.31 -4.12 -14.87
CA MET A 305 -41.68 -4.25 -14.38
C MET A 305 -42.00 -5.70 -13.99
N THR A 306 -41.63 -6.69 -14.81
CA THR A 306 -41.84 -8.12 -14.44
C THR A 306 -41.05 -8.52 -13.21
N MET A 307 -39.82 -8.03 -13.04
CA MET A 307 -39.01 -8.33 -11.85
C MET A 307 -39.58 -7.67 -10.59
N ARG A 308 -40.11 -6.45 -10.71
CA ARG A 308 -40.81 -5.76 -9.61
C ARG A 308 -42.07 -6.51 -9.21
N ASN A 309 -42.89 -6.91 -10.18
CA ASN A 309 -44.09 -7.70 -9.91
C ASN A 309 -43.75 -9.03 -9.23
N ASN A 310 -42.68 -9.70 -9.66
CA ASN A 310 -42.21 -10.93 -9.00
C ASN A 310 -41.72 -10.67 -7.57
N LEU A 311 -41.00 -9.56 -7.33
CA LEU A 311 -40.60 -9.16 -5.98
C LEU A 311 -41.81 -8.85 -5.09
N ASP A 312 -42.84 -8.22 -5.62
CA ASP A 312 -44.07 -7.92 -4.87
C ASP A 312 -44.84 -9.20 -4.54
N VAL A 313 -44.93 -10.17 -5.48
CA VAL A 313 -45.52 -11.49 -5.24
C VAL A 313 -44.75 -12.27 -4.18
N ILE A 314 -43.42 -12.30 -4.26
CA ILE A 314 -42.58 -12.98 -3.26
C ILE A 314 -42.69 -12.27 -1.90
N SER A 315 -42.72 -10.94 -1.87
CA SER A 315 -42.85 -10.16 -0.63
C SER A 315 -44.20 -10.42 0.04
N LYS A 316 -45.29 -10.51 -0.74
CA LYS A 316 -46.61 -10.94 -0.24
C LYS A 316 -46.56 -12.36 0.29
N ALA A 317 -45.97 -13.32 -0.44
CA ALA A 317 -45.85 -14.70 0.02
C ALA A 317 -45.03 -14.82 1.32
N ILE A 318 -43.96 -14.02 1.48
CA ILE A 318 -43.20 -13.94 2.74
C ILE A 318 -44.06 -13.37 3.86
N GLN A 319 -44.85 -12.32 3.59
CA GLN A 319 -45.76 -11.73 4.57
C GLN A 319 -46.84 -12.73 5.01
N ASP A 320 -47.45 -13.45 4.06
CA ASP A 320 -48.43 -14.50 4.31
C ASP A 320 -47.80 -15.65 5.12
N LEU A 321 -46.54 -16.01 4.83
CA LEU A 321 -45.78 -16.99 5.61
C LEU A 321 -45.51 -16.50 7.04
N ILE A 322 -45.15 -15.23 7.23
CA ILE A 322 -44.96 -14.62 8.55
C ILE A 322 -46.27 -14.61 9.32
N GLU A 323 -47.37 -14.22 8.69
CA GLU A 323 -48.71 -14.22 9.31
C GLU A 323 -49.18 -15.64 9.65
N SER A 324 -48.94 -16.61 8.76
CA SER A 324 -49.20 -18.03 9.03
C SER A 324 -48.36 -18.58 10.20
N LYS A 325 -47.14 -18.06 10.38
CA LYS A 325 -46.26 -18.42 11.50
C LYS A 325 -46.69 -17.78 12.81
N ILE A 326 -47.26 -16.57 12.77
CA ILE A 326 -47.80 -15.89 13.95
C ILE A 326 -49.12 -16.52 14.40
N THR A 327 -49.94 -16.98 13.44
CA THR A 327 -51.25 -17.61 13.71
C THR A 327 -51.14 -19.08 14.12
N LYS A 328 -50.11 -19.81 13.67
CA LYS A 328 -49.78 -21.15 14.18
C LYS A 328 -49.11 -21.03 15.55
N ASN A 329 -49.93 -21.12 16.60
CA ASN A 329 -49.57 -21.17 18.02
C ASN A 329 -48.78 -22.43 18.43
N ASP A 330 -47.74 -22.81 17.69
CA ASP A 330 -46.63 -23.51 18.35
C ASP A 330 -45.93 -22.45 19.20
N ILE A 331 -45.95 -22.63 20.52
CA ILE A 331 -45.34 -21.69 21.47
C ILE A 331 -43.85 -21.60 21.15
N ASP A 332 -43.51 -20.68 20.26
CA ASP A 332 -42.14 -20.40 19.87
C ASP A 332 -41.51 -19.70 21.07
N LYS A 333 -41.03 -20.50 22.02
CA LYS A 333 -40.31 -20.03 23.22
C LYS A 333 -39.15 -19.11 22.85
N VAL A 334 -38.68 -19.20 21.61
CA VAL A 334 -37.60 -18.39 21.02
C VAL A 334 -38.09 -17.07 20.44
N GLY A 335 -39.40 -16.89 20.19
CA GLY A 335 -40.01 -15.66 19.68
C GLY A 335 -39.72 -14.43 20.54
N PRO A 336 -40.02 -14.46 21.86
CA PRO A 336 -39.70 -13.38 22.78
C PRO A 336 -38.19 -13.09 22.84
N PHE A 337 -37.35 -14.13 22.85
CA PHE A 337 -35.89 -13.95 22.84
C PHE A 337 -35.37 -13.36 21.52
N ARG A 338 -35.98 -13.67 20.37
CA ARG A 338 -35.66 -13.04 19.08
C ARG A 338 -36.09 -11.58 19.06
N GLN A 339 -37.24 -11.25 19.63
CA GLN A 339 -37.70 -9.87 19.75
C GLN A 339 -36.80 -9.08 20.72
N GLN A 340 -36.40 -9.68 21.84
CA GLN A 340 -35.44 -9.09 22.78
C GLN A 340 -34.06 -8.92 22.13
N ALA A 341 -33.55 -9.93 21.41
CA ALA A 341 -32.29 -9.83 20.67
C ALA A 341 -32.35 -8.76 19.55
N ALA A 342 -33.49 -8.64 18.86
CA ALA A 342 -33.69 -7.59 17.86
C ALA A 342 -33.75 -6.20 18.52
N ALA A 343 -34.42 -6.06 19.67
CA ALA A 343 -34.47 -4.81 20.43
C ALA A 343 -33.07 -4.42 20.94
N VAL A 344 -32.33 -5.35 21.56
CA VAL A 344 -30.95 -5.15 22.01
C VAL A 344 -30.03 -4.84 20.82
N GLY A 345 -30.19 -5.53 19.69
CA GLY A 345 -29.45 -5.26 18.46
C GLY A 345 -29.74 -3.87 17.88
N ASN A 346 -31.00 -3.42 17.94
CA ASN A 346 -31.39 -2.06 17.54
C ASN A 346 -30.82 -1.01 18.51
N MET A 347 -30.86 -1.26 19.83
CA MET A 347 -30.23 -0.39 20.83
C MET A 347 -28.72 -0.29 20.61
N LYS A 348 -28.04 -1.42 20.35
CA LYS A 348 -26.61 -1.46 20.01
C LYS A 348 -26.31 -0.65 18.74
N ARG A 349 -27.12 -0.82 17.69
CA ARG A 349 -26.96 -0.03 16.44
C ARG A 349 -27.16 1.46 16.66
N ASN A 350 -28.18 1.86 17.43
CA ASN A 350 -28.45 3.26 17.75
C ASN A 350 -27.33 3.86 18.61
N ALA A 351 -26.76 3.09 19.55
CA ALA A 351 -25.62 3.52 20.35
C ALA A 351 -24.37 3.74 19.49
N LEU A 352 -24.08 2.82 18.56
CA LEU A 352 -22.97 2.97 17.61
C LEU A 352 -23.19 4.16 16.67
N GLU A 353 -24.42 4.42 16.20
CA GLU A 353 -24.72 5.60 15.36
C GLU A 353 -24.56 6.92 16.14
N ARG A 354 -24.94 6.94 17.42
CA ARG A 354 -24.67 8.11 18.28
C ARG A 354 -23.18 8.33 18.50
N LEU A 355 -22.42 7.25 18.73
CA LEU A 355 -20.97 7.31 18.86
C LEU A 355 -20.34 7.89 17.59
N GLU A 356 -20.72 7.39 16.43
CA GLU A 356 -20.25 7.87 15.13
C GLU A 356 -20.54 9.37 14.93
N LYS A 357 -21.75 9.84 15.29
CA LYS A 357 -22.10 11.28 15.25
C LYS A 357 -21.26 12.12 16.21
N THR A 358 -20.97 11.61 17.40
CA THR A 358 -20.12 12.32 18.35
C THR A 358 -18.65 12.33 17.92
N GLU A 359 -18.17 11.26 17.31
CA GLU A 359 -16.82 11.17 16.73
C GLU A 359 -16.69 12.12 15.55
N SER A 360 -17.66 12.17 14.63
CA SER A 360 -17.64 13.12 13.51
C SER A 360 -17.67 14.58 13.99
N TYR A 361 -18.45 14.87 15.04
CA TYR A 361 -18.49 16.21 15.64
C TYR A 361 -17.16 16.57 16.32
N LEU A 362 -16.51 15.60 16.96
CA LEU A 362 -15.18 15.77 17.55
C LEU A 362 -14.14 16.06 16.46
N GLU A 363 -14.17 15.32 15.34
CA GLU A 363 -13.29 15.54 14.18
C GLU A 363 -13.50 16.92 13.54
N GLU A 364 -14.75 17.37 13.42
CA GLU A 364 -15.08 18.71 12.94
C GLU A 364 -14.50 19.78 13.87
N LEU A 365 -14.68 19.63 15.18
CA LEU A 365 -14.11 20.56 16.17
C LEU A 365 -12.58 20.56 16.15
N GLN A 366 -11.94 19.40 15.99
CA GLN A 366 -10.48 19.28 15.86
C GLN A 366 -9.98 19.96 14.59
N SER A 367 -10.68 19.77 13.46
CA SER A 367 -10.34 20.42 12.19
C SER A 367 -10.46 21.94 12.32
N ARG A 368 -11.55 22.43 12.93
CA ARG A 368 -11.75 23.85 13.21
C ARG A 368 -10.69 24.42 14.16
N LEU A 369 -10.23 23.63 15.13
CA LEU A 369 -9.14 24.03 16.03
C LEU A 369 -7.82 24.13 15.24
N LYS A 370 -7.51 23.17 14.37
CA LYS A 370 -6.33 23.18 13.49
C LYS A 370 -6.36 24.39 12.54
N GLU A 371 -7.50 24.67 11.90
CA GLU A 371 -7.70 25.87 11.09
C GLU A 371 -7.46 27.17 11.89
N LYS A 372 -7.99 27.26 13.11
CA LYS A 372 -7.76 28.43 13.98
C LYS A 372 -6.30 28.54 14.43
N GLN A 373 -5.64 27.42 14.68
CA GLN A 373 -4.20 27.40 14.97
C GLN A 373 -3.37 27.84 13.78
N ASP A 374 -3.67 27.35 12.57
CA ASP A 374 -2.94 27.70 11.36
C ASP A 374 -3.23 29.15 10.95
N TYR A 375 -4.46 29.62 11.12
CA TYR A 375 -4.79 31.04 11.02
C TYR A 375 -4.01 31.88 12.04
N SER A 376 -3.90 31.41 13.29
CA SER A 376 -3.10 32.10 14.31
C SER A 376 -1.60 32.09 13.97
N LYS A 377 -1.06 31.02 13.38
CA LYS A 377 0.34 30.94 12.93
C LYS A 377 0.60 31.90 11.77
N SER A 378 -0.30 31.92 10.79
CA SER A 378 -0.26 32.90 9.67
C SER A 378 -0.34 34.34 10.19
N LEU A 379 -1.18 34.61 11.19
CA LEU A 379 -1.26 35.94 11.83
C LEU A 379 -0.02 36.28 12.66
N LEU A 380 0.65 35.29 13.26
CA LEU A 380 1.94 35.44 13.94
C LEU A 380 3.07 35.78 12.96
N GLU A 381 3.00 35.28 11.72
CA GLU A 381 3.91 35.63 10.63
C GLU A 381 3.79 37.12 10.26
N THR A 382 2.58 37.68 10.35
CA THR A 382 2.34 39.14 10.33
C THR A 382 2.68 39.81 11.67
N SER A 383 3.85 39.53 12.26
CA SER A 383 4.53 40.29 13.31
C SER A 383 3.67 41.06 14.36
N ILE A 384 2.54 40.54 14.84
CA ILE A 384 1.81 41.17 15.96
C ILE A 384 2.51 40.68 17.23
N PRO A 385 3.27 41.54 17.94
CA PRO A 385 4.00 41.10 19.13
C PRO A 385 2.99 40.69 20.20
N ARG A 386 3.24 39.58 20.91
CA ARG A 386 2.40 39.18 22.05
C ARG A 386 2.30 40.32 23.04
N ALA A 387 1.23 40.38 23.83
CA ALA A 387 0.94 41.50 24.75
C ALA A 387 2.13 41.95 25.62
N GLU A 388 3.00 41.02 26.06
CA GLU A 388 4.22 41.34 26.81
C GLU A 388 5.35 41.95 25.94
N GLU A 389 5.53 41.48 24.72
CA GLU A 389 6.51 42.01 23.76
C GLU A 389 6.08 43.40 23.26
N LEU A 390 4.78 43.61 23.06
CA LEU A 390 4.20 44.91 22.72
C LEU A 390 4.41 45.90 23.87
N LYS A 391 4.26 45.47 25.13
CA LYS A 391 4.56 46.31 26.30
C LYS A 391 6.05 46.69 26.37
N LYS A 392 6.96 45.75 26.10
CA LYS A 392 8.41 46.01 26.00
C LYS A 392 8.73 46.98 24.85
N TYR A 393 8.10 46.80 23.69
CA TYR A 393 8.26 47.66 22.52
C TYR A 393 7.76 49.09 22.78
N ILE A 394 6.59 49.26 23.40
CA ILE A 394 6.05 50.57 23.80
C ILE A 394 6.98 51.26 24.79
N ASN A 395 7.53 50.53 25.77
CA ASN A 395 8.50 51.11 26.70
C ASN A 395 9.78 51.54 25.98
N CYS A 396 10.29 50.77 25.02
CA CYS A 396 11.41 51.18 24.17
C CYS A 396 11.09 52.40 23.29
N LEU A 397 9.85 52.52 22.80
CA LEU A 397 9.41 53.71 22.06
C LEU A 397 9.34 54.94 22.96
N LYS A 398 8.87 54.79 24.20
CA LYS A 398 8.85 55.88 25.19
C LYS A 398 10.27 56.36 25.50
N THR A 399 11.22 55.46 25.73
CA THR A 399 12.62 55.83 25.96
C THR A 399 13.26 56.47 24.71
N LYS A 400 12.99 55.97 23.50
CA LYS A 400 13.44 56.63 22.26
C LYS A 400 12.81 58.02 22.08
N SER A 401 11.54 58.20 22.44
CA SER A 401 10.85 59.49 22.37
C SER A 401 11.42 60.51 23.35
N THR A 402 11.75 60.09 24.58
CA THR A 402 12.40 60.98 25.55
C THR A 402 13.81 61.35 25.12
N LEU A 403 14.58 60.41 24.55
CA LEU A 403 15.88 60.70 23.94
C LEU A 403 15.77 61.68 22.77
N TYR A 404 14.83 61.46 21.85
CA TYR A 404 14.58 62.39 20.74
C TYR A 404 14.25 63.80 21.23
N LYS A 405 13.37 63.93 22.24
CA LYS A 405 13.04 65.23 22.83
C LYS A 405 14.27 65.91 23.46
N ARG A 406 15.13 65.15 24.16
CA ARG A 406 16.38 65.65 24.72
C ARG A 406 17.32 66.16 23.64
N CYS A 407 17.62 65.35 22.62
CA CYS A 407 18.48 65.75 21.51
C CYS A 407 17.91 66.95 20.73
N LYS A 408 16.58 67.03 20.59
CA LYS A 408 15.91 68.20 19.98
C LYS A 408 16.10 69.47 20.81
N ALA A 409 16.00 69.37 22.15
CA ALA A 409 16.26 70.48 23.06
C ALA A 409 17.72 70.93 23.03
N GLU A 410 18.66 69.99 23.05
CA GLU A 410 20.09 70.25 22.93
C GLU A 410 20.42 70.96 21.61
N ARG A 411 19.86 70.49 20.50
CA ARG A 411 20.01 71.15 19.20
C ARG A 411 19.43 72.56 19.18
N ALA A 412 18.32 72.80 19.89
CA ALA A 412 17.75 74.14 20.02
C ALA A 412 18.65 75.06 20.87
N GLY A 413 19.25 74.53 21.95
CA GLY A 413 20.23 75.22 22.79
C GLY A 413 21.47 75.64 22.00
N LEU A 414 22.10 74.70 21.29
CA LEU A 414 23.26 74.99 20.43
C LEU A 414 22.93 76.03 19.34
N LYS A 415 21.70 76.00 18.78
CA LYS A 415 21.26 77.01 17.81
C LYS A 415 21.10 78.39 18.45
N ALA A 416 20.61 78.46 19.69
CA ALA A 416 20.49 79.72 20.43
C ALA A 416 21.89 80.28 20.77
N GLU A 417 22.81 79.44 21.23
CA GLU A 417 24.20 79.82 21.50
C GLU A 417 24.90 80.31 20.24
N SER A 418 24.76 79.60 19.11
CA SER A 418 25.27 80.06 17.82
C SER A 418 24.70 81.43 17.44
N GLY A 419 23.42 81.70 17.72
CA GLY A 419 22.82 83.01 17.52
C GLY A 419 23.38 84.10 18.43
N VAL A 420 23.66 83.79 19.70
CA VAL A 420 24.32 84.72 20.64
C VAL A 420 25.76 84.99 20.19
N LEU A 421 26.51 83.97 19.79
CA LEU A 421 27.87 84.10 19.26
C LEU A 421 27.89 84.93 17.97
N GLN A 422 26.91 84.76 17.09
CA GLN A 422 26.80 85.59 15.90
C GLN A 422 26.58 87.07 16.26
N ARG A 423 25.75 87.36 17.28
CA ARG A 423 25.54 88.72 17.80
C ARG A 423 26.79 89.30 18.47
N THR A 424 27.54 88.50 19.23
CA THR A 424 28.79 88.99 19.83
C THR A 424 29.84 89.27 18.76
N VAL A 425 29.92 88.44 17.71
CA VAL A 425 30.79 88.70 16.55
C VAL A 425 30.39 89.99 15.84
N THR A 426 29.10 90.29 15.65
CA THR A 426 28.68 91.56 15.04
C THR A 426 29.02 92.76 15.92
N ILE A 427 28.79 92.69 17.23
CA ILE A 427 29.14 93.76 18.18
C ILE A 427 30.65 94.01 18.19
N LEU A 428 31.47 92.95 18.23
CA LEU A 428 32.93 93.08 18.16
C LEU A 428 33.38 93.62 16.80
N GLY A 429 32.70 93.26 15.71
CA GLY A 429 32.89 93.84 14.39
C GLY A 429 32.61 95.35 14.38
N GLU A 430 31.48 95.76 14.94
CA GLU A 430 31.10 97.18 15.09
C GLU A 430 32.10 97.94 15.96
N GLN A 431 32.51 97.39 17.11
CA GLN A 431 33.54 97.97 17.96
C GLN A 431 34.89 98.10 17.24
N LYS A 432 35.28 97.10 16.43
CA LYS A 432 36.48 97.17 15.60
C LYS A 432 36.38 98.28 14.56
N THR A 433 35.21 98.48 13.93
CA THR A 433 35.00 99.59 12.99
C THR A 433 35.02 100.95 13.70
N LEU A 434 34.39 101.08 14.87
CA LEU A 434 34.42 102.29 15.69
C LEU A 434 35.84 102.63 16.14
N MET A 435 36.61 101.65 16.59
CA MET A 435 38.00 101.85 16.99
C MET A 435 38.89 102.18 15.79
N SER A 436 38.66 101.57 14.62
CA SER A 436 39.33 101.95 13.37
C SER A 436 39.04 103.40 12.97
N ASN A 437 37.78 103.83 13.10
CA ASN A 437 37.35 105.20 12.82
C ASN A 437 37.95 106.19 13.83
N PHE A 438 37.98 105.84 15.12
CA PHE A 438 38.60 106.65 16.16
C PHE A 438 40.12 106.78 15.95
N VAL A 439 40.82 105.70 15.58
CA VAL A 439 42.24 105.74 15.21
C VAL A 439 42.47 106.61 13.97
N SER A 440 41.55 106.59 13.00
CA SER A 440 41.62 107.44 11.81
C SER A 440 41.43 108.92 12.16
N GLN A 441 40.43 109.24 13.00
CA GLN A 441 40.22 110.59 13.52
C GLN A 441 41.39 111.08 14.38
N MET A 442 41.99 110.23 15.22
CA MET A 442 43.19 110.54 16.00
C MET A 442 44.40 110.83 15.12
N LYS A 443 44.55 110.11 13.98
CA LYS A 443 45.58 110.43 12.98
C LYS A 443 45.32 111.78 12.33
N GLU A 444 44.07 112.09 12.06
CA GLU A 444 43.65 113.36 11.45
C GLU A 444 43.85 114.55 12.41
N THR A 445 43.50 114.40 13.68
CA THR A 445 43.75 115.43 14.72
C THR A 445 45.24 115.58 15.04
N MET A 446 46.02 114.50 15.06
CA MET A 446 47.49 114.57 15.16
C MET A 446 48.10 115.31 13.96
N ASN A 447 47.57 115.14 12.76
CA ASN A 447 48.01 115.92 11.59
C ASN A 447 47.63 117.40 11.73
N ILE A 448 46.45 117.73 12.25
CA ILE A 448 46.03 119.12 12.50
C ILE A 448 46.89 119.78 13.59
N ILE A 449 47.21 119.07 14.68
CA ILE A 449 48.08 119.57 15.75
C ILE A 449 49.51 119.76 15.22
N ARG A 450 50.02 118.84 14.41
CA ARG A 450 51.32 119.01 13.73
C ARG A 450 51.35 120.27 12.86
N ASN A 451 50.29 120.53 12.09
CA ASN A 451 50.19 121.73 11.26
C ASN A 451 50.03 123.03 12.09
N ASN A 452 49.37 122.97 13.25
CA ASN A 452 49.17 124.14 14.12
C ASN A 452 50.37 124.48 15.02
N ILE A 453 51.33 123.57 15.22
CA ILE A 453 52.58 123.85 15.94
C ILE A 453 53.61 124.53 15.01
N GLU A 454 53.53 124.34 13.69
CA GLU A 454 54.47 124.96 12.73
C GLU A 454 54.17 126.43 12.45
N SER A 455 52.92 126.89 12.59
CA SER A 455 52.52 128.29 12.30
C SER A 455 53.03 129.36 13.30
N PRO A 456 53.00 129.17 14.64
CA PRO A 456 53.41 130.21 15.58
C PRO A 456 54.94 130.38 15.71
N LEU A 457 55.73 129.43 15.20
CA LEU A 457 57.19 129.45 15.23
C LEU A 457 57.79 130.34 14.13
N GLU A 458 57.10 130.47 12.99
CA GLU A 458 57.51 131.36 11.89
C GLU A 458 57.30 132.85 12.26
N LEU A 459 56.20 133.18 12.95
CA LEU A 459 55.90 134.57 13.32
C LEU A 459 56.80 135.12 14.44
N ARG A 460 57.33 134.26 15.33
CA ARG A 460 58.28 134.64 16.39
C ARG A 460 59.71 134.89 15.88
N LYS A 461 60.11 134.30 14.74
CA LYS A 461 61.40 134.64 14.09
C LYS A 461 61.37 136.04 13.46
N SER A 462 60.23 136.46 12.90
CA SER A 462 60.06 137.79 12.31
C SER A 462 60.16 138.94 13.34
N LYS A 463 59.71 138.71 14.59
CA LYS A 463 59.85 139.69 15.69
C LYS A 463 61.28 139.87 16.20
N LEU A 464 62.21 138.96 15.93
CA LEU A 464 63.61 139.06 16.40
C LEU A 464 64.55 139.73 15.39
N SER A 465 64.26 139.73 14.09
CA SER A 465 65.14 140.39 13.09
C SER A 465 64.96 141.90 13.00
N MET A 466 63.76 142.43 13.27
CA MET A 466 63.47 143.86 13.17
C MET A 466 63.97 144.69 14.37
N LEU A 467 64.09 144.09 15.56
CA LEU A 467 64.62 144.75 16.76
C LEU A 467 66.16 144.83 16.78
N SER A 468 66.85 143.98 16.02
CA SER A 468 68.31 143.99 15.89
C SER A 468 68.84 145.10 14.96
N ASN A 469 68.00 145.70 14.11
CA ASN A 469 68.47 146.57 13.02
C ASN A 469 68.38 148.08 13.27
N TYR A 470 67.71 148.54 14.32
CA TYR A 470 67.68 149.99 14.65
C TYR A 470 68.55 150.39 15.84
N GLN A 471 69.11 149.42 16.59
CA GLN A 471 70.14 149.70 17.58
C GLN A 471 71.52 150.02 16.94
N SER A 472 71.60 149.96 15.60
CA SER A 472 72.80 150.12 14.78
C SER A 472 72.95 151.51 14.13
N LEU A 473 72.05 152.48 14.38
CA LEU A 473 72.01 153.77 13.65
C LEU A 473 72.11 155.03 14.54
N LEU A 474 72.58 154.89 15.79
CA LEU A 474 72.85 156.02 16.70
C LEU A 474 74.33 156.11 17.14
N LEU A 475 75.22 155.69 16.23
CA LEU A 475 76.67 155.94 16.25
C LEU A 475 77.13 156.37 14.84
N LEU A 476 76.64 157.52 14.36
CA LEU A 476 77.31 158.49 13.47
C LEU A 476 76.26 159.53 12.96
N SER A 477 76.45 160.79 13.40
CA SER A 477 75.72 162.05 13.11
C SER A 477 74.25 162.16 13.55
#